data_AF-A0A4Z0BN12-F1
#
_entry.id   AF-A0A4Z0BN12-F1
#
_cell.length_a   1.000
_cell.length_b   1.000
_cell.length_c   1.000
_cell.angle_alpha   90.00
_cell.angle_beta   90.00
_cell.angle_gamma   90.00
#
_symmetry.space_group_name_H-M   'P 1'
#
loop_
_entity.id
_entity.type
_entity.pdbx_description
1 polymer ?
#
loop_
_entity_poly.entity_id
_entity_poly.type
_entity_poly.pdbx_seq_one_letter_code
_entity_poly.pdbx_strand_id
1 'polypeptide(L)'
;MDTLQPAIWQPNGDLLIPARTAQVLQRLLHQLQDDIAQLHGQTMLRSGEMETPGETAQRQDYVDKLSASAGQASPVVSGRHMPQTQHASDNSELLERLQTLSALLKGS
;
A
#
# COMPACT_ATOMS: atom_id res chain seq x y z
N MET A 1 -19.69 29.46 0.79
CA MET A 1 -18.72 28.35 0.68
C MET A 1 -18.58 27.76 2.07
N ASP A 2 -19.24 26.64 2.32
CA ASP A 2 -19.16 26.01 3.64
C ASP A 2 -17.82 25.30 3.78
N THR A 3 -17.04 25.72 4.78
CA THR A 3 -15.75 25.15 5.11
C THR A 3 -15.91 23.76 5.72
N LEU A 4 -15.13 22.80 5.23
CA LEU A 4 -14.97 21.51 5.90
C LEU A 4 -14.29 21.77 7.25
N GLN A 5 -14.86 21.21 8.32
CA GLN A 5 -14.28 21.31 9.65
C GLN A 5 -13.42 20.08 9.95
N PRO A 6 -12.19 20.24 10.46
CA PRO A 6 -11.33 19.12 10.81
C PRO A 6 -11.93 18.28 11.95
N ALA A 7 -11.46 17.04 12.08
CA ALA A 7 -11.73 16.26 13.28
C ALA A 7 -11.03 16.88 14.50
N ILE A 8 -11.69 16.85 15.65
CA ILE A 8 -11.20 17.47 16.89
C ILE A 8 -10.97 16.39 17.93
N TRP A 9 -9.74 16.29 18.43
CA TRP A 9 -9.42 15.46 19.58
C TRP A 9 -9.94 16.11 20.86
N GLN A 10 -10.76 15.38 21.59
CA GLN A 10 -11.21 15.79 22.90
C GLN A 10 -10.18 15.40 23.98
N PRO A 11 -10.12 16.13 25.11
CA PRO A 11 -9.17 15.84 26.20
C PRO A 11 -9.32 14.44 26.82
N ASN A 12 -10.46 13.79 26.62
CA ASN A 12 -10.74 12.42 27.07
C ASN A 12 -10.21 11.33 26.11
N GLY A 13 -9.61 11.72 24.98
CA GLY A 13 -9.12 10.79 23.96
C GLY A 13 -10.13 10.46 22.85
N ASP A 14 -11.35 10.99 22.91
CA ASP A 14 -12.35 10.78 21.85
C ASP A 14 -12.08 11.71 20.66
N LEU A 15 -12.33 11.20 19.44
CA LEU A 15 -12.23 11.99 18.21
C LEU A 15 -13.65 12.41 17.76
N LEU A 16 -13.94 13.70 17.84
CA LEU A 16 -15.16 14.25 17.27
C LEU A 16 -14.97 14.53 15.78
N ILE A 17 -15.75 13.84 14.96
CA ILE A 17 -15.75 14.02 13.50
C ILE A 17 -17.06 14.71 13.12
N PRO A 18 -17.03 15.93 12.56
CA PRO A 18 -18.23 16.59 12.05
C PRO A 18 -18.93 15.71 10.99
N ALA A 19 -20.26 15.68 10.98
CA ALA A 19 -21.03 14.78 10.11
C ALA A 19 -20.67 14.91 8.62
N ARG A 20 -20.41 16.14 8.14
CA ARG A 20 -19.98 16.39 6.77
C ARG A 20 -18.58 15.83 6.48
N THR A 21 -17.67 15.95 7.44
CA THR A 21 -16.31 15.39 7.39
C THR A 21 -16.38 13.86 7.40
N ALA A 22 -17.27 13.27 8.20
CA ALA A 22 -17.52 11.83 8.21
C ALA A 22 -18.02 11.32 6.85
N GLN A 23 -18.95 12.04 6.20
CA GLN A 23 -19.42 11.68 4.85
C GLN A 23 -18.30 11.74 3.80
N VAL A 24 -17.42 12.74 3.87
CA VAL A 24 -16.26 12.85 2.98
C VAL A 24 -15.26 11.72 3.24
N LEU A 25 -14.93 11.45 4.51
CA LEU A 25 -14.06 10.34 4.90
C LEU A 25 -14.61 9.00 4.42
N GLN A 26 -15.90 8.76 4.60
CA GLN A 26 -16.56 7.54 4.14
C GLN A 26 -16.45 7.38 2.62
N ARG A 27 -16.67 8.45 1.85
CA ARG A 27 -16.56 8.40 0.39
C ARG A 27 -15.11 8.12 -0.06
N LEU A 28 -14.14 8.79 0.56
CA LEU A 28 -12.72 8.60 0.26
C LEU A 28 -12.24 7.19 0.62
N LEU A 29 -12.69 6.65 1.75
CA LEU A 29 -12.35 5.29 2.18
C LEU A 29 -12.89 4.23 1.22
N HIS A 30 -14.16 4.33 0.81
CA HIS A 30 -14.72 3.39 -0.17
C HIS A 30 -13.97 3.46 -1.51
N GLN A 31 -13.65 4.66 -1.98
CA GLN A 31 -12.95 4.80 -3.25
C GLN A 31 -11.51 4.28 -3.19
N LEU A 32 -10.80 4.51 -2.08
CA LEU A 32 -9.49 3.90 -1.85
C LEU A 32 -9.55 2.37 -1.78
N GLN A 33 -10.60 1.82 -1.17
CA GLN A 33 -10.80 0.38 -1.12
C GLN A 33 -11.01 -0.21 -2.52
N ASP A 34 -11.81 0.45 -3.36
CA ASP A 34 -12.04 0.05 -4.74
C ASP A 34 -10.74 0.14 -5.57
N ASP A 35 -9.98 1.23 -5.43
CA ASP A 35 -8.71 1.44 -6.14
C ASP A 35 -7.69 0.35 -5.76
N ILE A 36 -7.56 0.02 -4.46
CA ILE A 36 -6.69 -1.06 -3.98
C ILE A 36 -7.16 -2.42 -4.53
N ALA A 37 -8.47 -2.68 -4.53
CA ALA A 37 -9.01 -3.94 -5.06
C ALA A 37 -8.77 -4.07 -6.56
N GLN A 38 -8.89 -2.98 -7.34
CA GLN A 38 -8.58 -2.95 -8.76
C GLN A 38 -7.09 -3.18 -9.02
N LEU A 39 -6.20 -2.50 -8.28
CA LEU A 39 -4.75 -2.71 -8.37
C LEU A 39 -4.40 -4.17 -8.05
N HIS A 40 -4.99 -4.74 -7.00
CA HIS A 40 -4.78 -6.13 -6.63
C HIS A 40 -5.28 -7.09 -7.72
N GLY A 41 -6.48 -6.86 -8.26
CA GLY A 41 -7.04 -7.65 -9.36
C GLY A 41 -6.20 -7.58 -10.64
N GLN A 42 -5.68 -6.39 -10.97
CA GLN A 42 -4.76 -6.21 -12.12
C GLN A 42 -3.42 -6.92 -11.89
N THR A 43 -2.91 -6.91 -10.66
CA THR A 43 -1.65 -7.59 -10.31
C THR A 43 -1.81 -9.12 -10.42
N MET A 44 -2.97 -9.66 -10.00
CA MET A 44 -3.30 -11.08 -10.17
C MET A 44 -3.51 -11.48 -11.63
N LEU A 45 -4.10 -10.61 -12.46
CA LEU A 45 -4.32 -10.89 -13.89
C LEU A 45 -3.03 -10.74 -14.73
N ARG A 46 -2.02 -10.02 -14.23
CA ARG A 46 -0.72 -9.79 -14.91
C ARG A 46 0.41 -10.71 -14.43
N SER A 47 0.16 -11.64 -13.50
CA SER A 47 1.13 -12.68 -13.15
C SER A 47 1.18 -13.74 -14.25
N GLY A 48 1.91 -13.45 -15.33
CA GLY A 48 2.10 -14.38 -16.46
C GLY A 48 3.56 -14.66 -16.80
N GLU A 49 4.48 -13.80 -16.35
CA GLU A 49 5.88 -13.92 -16.74
C GLU A 49 6.67 -14.76 -15.73
N MET A 50 7.40 -15.74 -16.25
CA MET A 50 8.37 -16.50 -15.48
C MET A 50 9.53 -15.57 -15.13
N GLU A 51 9.97 -15.62 -13.87
CA GLU A 51 11.19 -14.97 -13.43
C GLU A 51 12.35 -15.32 -14.37
N THR A 52 13.09 -14.30 -14.80
CA THR A 52 14.29 -14.51 -15.60
C THR A 52 15.39 -15.16 -14.75
N PRO A 53 16.39 -15.82 -15.38
CA PRO A 53 17.53 -16.37 -14.64
C PRO A 53 18.29 -15.31 -13.83
N GLY A 54 18.37 -14.07 -14.31
CA GLY A 54 19.02 -12.95 -13.60
C GLY A 54 18.27 -12.53 -12.34
N GLU A 55 16.94 -12.45 -12.41
CA GLU A 55 16.09 -12.15 -11.23
C GLU A 55 16.14 -13.28 -10.21
N THR A 56 16.16 -14.54 -10.67
CA THR A 56 16.32 -15.72 -9.81
C THR A 56 17.65 -15.69 -9.07
N ALA A 57 18.75 -15.36 -9.77
CA ALA A 57 20.07 -15.20 -9.17
C ALA A 57 20.10 -14.07 -8.13
N GLN A 58 19.47 -12.93 -8.42
CA GLN A 58 19.37 -11.83 -7.46
C GLN A 58 18.62 -12.24 -6.18
N ARG A 59 17.57 -13.05 -6.32
CA ARG A 59 16.84 -13.59 -5.17
C ARG A 59 17.66 -14.59 -4.37
N GLN A 60 18.46 -15.43 -5.03
CA GLN A 60 19.42 -16.31 -4.36
C GLN A 60 20.41 -15.49 -3.53
N ASP A 61 20.97 -14.40 -4.08
CA ASP A 61 21.88 -13.51 -3.35
C ASP A 61 21.25 -12.90 -2.08
N TYR A 62 19.96 -12.54 -2.13
CA TYR A 62 19.25 -12.03 -0.95
C TYR A 62 19.01 -13.12 0.09
N VAL A 63 18.63 -14.32 -0.35
CA VAL A 63 18.47 -15.48 0.54
C VAL A 63 19.81 -15.84 1.17
N ASP A 64 20.92 -15.71 0.43
CA ASP A 64 22.26 -15.95 0.93
C ASP A 64 22.67 -14.96 2.02
N LYS A 65 22.42 -13.67 1.79
CA LYS A 65 22.70 -12.63 2.80
C LYS A 65 21.86 -12.81 4.06
N LEU A 66 20.56 -13.12 3.90
CA LEU A 66 19.65 -13.34 5.04
C LEU A 66 20.04 -14.60 5.83
N SER A 67 20.31 -15.70 5.15
CA SER A 67 20.70 -16.96 5.79
C SER A 67 22.05 -16.83 6.49
N ALA A 68 23.02 -16.15 5.87
CA ALA A 68 24.29 -15.82 6.50
C ALA A 68 24.11 -14.97 7.76
N SER A 69 23.21 -13.98 7.74
CA SER A 69 22.90 -13.17 8.92
C SER A 69 22.23 -13.96 10.05
N ALA A 70 21.52 -15.04 9.70
CA ALA A 70 20.89 -15.96 10.63
C ALA A 70 21.82 -17.13 11.04
N GLY A 71 23.04 -17.22 10.49
CA GLY A 71 23.97 -18.34 10.72
C GLY A 71 23.49 -19.68 10.15
N GLN A 72 22.60 -19.66 9.16
CA GLN A 72 22.00 -20.85 8.56
C GLN A 72 22.47 -21.04 7.11
N ALA A 73 22.44 -22.28 6.63
CA ALA A 73 22.67 -22.59 5.23
C ALA A 73 21.50 -22.09 4.38
N SER A 74 21.80 -21.41 3.29
CA SER A 74 20.79 -20.88 2.39
C SER A 74 20.09 -21.98 1.60
N PRO A 75 18.75 -21.99 1.55
CA PRO A 75 18.04 -22.85 0.62
C PRO A 75 18.26 -22.38 -0.83
N VAL A 76 18.29 -23.34 -1.77
CA VAL A 76 18.35 -23.04 -3.20
C VAL A 76 16.99 -22.54 -3.68
N VAL A 77 17.02 -21.44 -4.41
CA VAL A 77 15.86 -20.72 -4.88
C VAL A 77 15.52 -21.16 -6.31
N SER A 78 14.34 -21.74 -6.51
CA SER A 78 13.81 -22.05 -7.85
C SER A 78 13.07 -20.87 -8.45
N GLY A 79 13.19 -20.68 -9.77
CA GLY A 79 12.44 -19.68 -10.52
C GLY A 79 10.94 -19.82 -10.27
N ARG A 80 10.27 -18.70 -10.00
CA ARG A 80 8.82 -18.67 -9.76
C ARG A 80 8.15 -17.71 -10.74
N HIS A 81 6.82 -17.74 -10.79
CA HIS A 81 6.12 -16.62 -11.38
C HIS A 81 6.41 -15.37 -10.56
N MET A 82 7.02 -14.38 -11.22
CA MET A 82 7.22 -13.08 -10.61
C MET A 82 5.86 -12.39 -10.55
N PRO A 83 5.43 -11.86 -9.38
CA PRO A 83 4.47 -10.78 -9.43
C PRO A 83 5.15 -9.67 -10.24
N GLN A 84 4.55 -9.24 -11.36
CA GLN A 84 5.08 -8.10 -12.09
C GLN A 84 5.07 -6.89 -11.16
N THR A 85 6.21 -6.54 -10.57
CA THR A 85 6.45 -5.23 -9.97
C THR A 85 6.85 -4.21 -11.05
N GLN A 86 6.44 -4.45 -12.30
CA GLN A 86 6.66 -3.52 -13.38
C GLN A 86 5.60 -2.43 -13.29
N HIS A 87 6.13 -1.23 -13.07
CA HIS A 87 5.44 0.00 -12.71
C HIS A 87 5.04 0.05 -11.23
N ALA A 88 5.78 0.85 -10.47
CA ALA A 88 5.11 1.86 -9.68
C ALA A 88 4.13 2.56 -10.63
N SER A 89 2.89 2.04 -10.71
CA SER A 89 1.77 2.81 -11.20
C SER A 89 1.86 4.13 -10.48
N ASP A 90 1.62 5.21 -11.21
CA ASP A 90 1.62 6.58 -10.71
C ASP A 90 0.53 6.68 -9.63
N ASN A 91 0.84 6.16 -8.44
CA ASN A 91 -0.04 6.05 -7.29
C ASN A 91 -0.13 7.41 -6.60
N SER A 92 0.29 8.48 -7.28
CA SER A 92 0.24 9.87 -6.85
C SER A 92 -1.18 10.22 -6.41
N GLU A 93 -2.21 9.80 -7.15
CA GLU A 93 -3.60 10.02 -6.75
C GLU A 93 -3.99 9.27 -5.46
N LEU A 94 -3.56 8.01 -5.31
CA LEU A 94 -3.82 7.21 -4.12
C LEU A 94 -3.06 7.75 -2.89
N LEU A 95 -1.82 8.21 -3.08
CA LEU A 95 -1.00 8.86 -2.07
C LEU A 95 -1.57 10.21 -1.66
N GLU A 96 -2.02 11.04 -2.60
CA GLU A 96 -2.71 12.31 -2.35
C GLU A 96 -4.00 12.10 -1.56
N ARG A 97 -4.77 11.06 -1.89
CA ARG A 97 -5.99 10.67 -1.15
C ARG A 97 -5.68 10.21 0.27
N LEU A 98 -4.64 9.38 0.47
CA LEU A 98 -4.17 8.97 1.80
C LEU A 98 -3.68 10.16 2.63
N GLN A 99 -2.97 11.10 2.00
CA GLN A 99 -2.53 12.35 2.64
C GLN A 99 -3.73 13.21 3.04
N THR A 100 -4.73 13.35 2.17
CA THR A 100 -5.98 14.06 2.46
C THR A 100 -6.74 13.43 3.64
N LEU A 101 -6.81 12.10 3.69
CA LEU A 101 -7.41 11.34 4.78
C LEU A 101 -6.66 11.59 6.10
N SER A 102 -5.32 11.57 6.07
CA SER A 102 -4.49 11.88 7.23
C SER A 102 -4.66 13.33 7.70
N ALA A 103 -4.81 14.30 6.79
CA ALA A 103 -5.00 15.71 7.14
C ALA A 103 -6.35 15.93 7.83
N LEU A 104 -7.43 15.33 7.31
CA LEU A 104 -8.77 15.42 7.89
C LEU A 104 -8.85 14.80 9.29
N LEU A 105 -8.08 13.74 9.55
CA LEU A 105 -8.04 13.04 10.84
C LEU A 105 -7.11 13.68 11.87
N LYS A 106 -6.00 14.31 11.42
CA LYS A 106 -5.04 14.98 12.33
C LYS A 106 -5.44 16.40 12.69
N GLY A 107 -6.45 16.95 12.03
CA GLY A 107 -6.98 18.28 12.31
C GLY A 107 -5.95 19.39 12.14
N SER A 108 -5.23 19.37 11.02
CA SER A 108 -4.37 20.48 10.58
C SER A 108 -5.18 21.64 10.01
#